data_AF-A0A969V2T8-F1
#
_entry.id   AF-A0A969V2T8-F1
#
_cell.length_a   1.000
_cell.length_b   1.000
_cell.length_c   1.000
_cell.angle_alpha   90.00
_cell.angle_beta   90.00
_cell.angle_gamma   90.00
#
_symmetry.space_group_name_H-M   'P 1'
#
loop_
_entity.id
_entity.type
_entity.pdbx_description
1 polymer ?
#
loop_
_entity_poly.entity_id
_entity_poly.type
_entity_poly.pdbx_seq_one_letter_code
_entity_poly.pdbx_strand_id
1 'polypeptide(L)' 'MTLIELNRIAFKRLIDHLGYVNAIRFFKQFETGNGDYTQERHQWLDSLSLDEIWADIQKRQS' A
#
# COMPACT_ATOMS: atom_id res chain seq x y z
N MET A 1 20.06 12.66 8.10
CA MET A 1 19.14 11.56 7.76
C MET A 1 18.13 11.41 8.89
N THR A 2 16.87 11.72 8.61
CA THR A 2 15.74 11.53 9.52
C THR A 2 15.31 10.06 9.55
N LEU A 3 14.51 9.66 10.54
CA LEU A 3 13.94 8.30 10.58
C LEU A 3 13.07 8.00 9.35
N ILE A 4 12.37 9.00 8.82
CA ILE A 4 11.56 8.87 7.61
C ILE A 4 12.45 8.60 6.39
N GLU A 5 13.57 9.32 6.27
CA GLU A 5 14.53 9.10 5.17
C GLU A 5 15.19 7.73 5.27
N LEU A 6 15.57 7.30 6.48
CA LEU A 6 16.14 5.98 6.73
C LEU A 6 15.15 4.86 6.34
N ASN A 7 13.89 4.98 6.76
CA ASN A 7 12.85 3.99 6.41
C ASN A 7 12.60 3.92 4.91
N ARG A 8 12.54 5.05 4.20
CA ARG A 8 12.39 5.06 2.74
C ARG A 8 13.54 4.36 2.02
N ILE A 9 14.78 4.60 2.47
CA ILE A 9 15.96 3.94 1.90
C ILE A 9 15.91 2.43 2.17
N ALA A 10 15.63 2.02 3.40
CA ALA A 10 15.52 0.61 3.77
C ALA A 10 14.42 -0.10 2.96
N PHE A 11 13.25 0.51 2.82
CA PHE A 11 12.12 0.00 2.05
C PHE A 11 12.50 -0.24 0.59
N LYS A 12 13.14 0.74 -0.06
CA LYS A 12 13.61 0.60 -1.44
C LYS A 12 14.62 -0.56 -1.58
N ARG A 13 15.63 -0.61 -0.70
CA ARG A 13 16.68 -1.64 -0.75
C ARG A 13 16.11 -3.05 -0.56
N LEU A 14 15.17 -3.21 0.36
CA LEU A 14 14.52 -4.50 0.64
C LEU A 14 13.64 -4.95 -0.53
N ILE A 15 12.90 -4.03 -1.17
CA ILE A 15 12.15 -4.35 -2.40
C ILE A 15 13.09 -4.77 -3.53
N ASP A 16 14.16 -4.01 -3.76
CA ASP A 16 15.11 -4.27 -4.85
C ASP A 16 15.78 -5.65 -4.72
N HIS A 17 16.00 -6.14 -3.49
CA HIS A 17 16.63 -7.45 -3.23
C HIS A 17 15.64 -8.61 -3.07
N LEU A 18 14.51 -8.42 -2.40
CA LEU A 18 13.62 -9.51 -1.99
C LEU A 18 12.34 -9.60 -2.84
N GLY A 19 12.04 -8.54 -3.59
CA GLY A 19 10.74 -8.33 -4.22
C GLY A 19 9.68 -7.89 -3.20
N TYR A 20 8.59 -7.30 -3.70
CA TYR A 20 7.52 -6.71 -2.88
C TYR A 20 6.94 -7.67 -1.82
N VAL A 21 6.66 -8.92 -2.21
CA VAL A 21 6.01 -9.89 -1.33
C VAL A 21 6.87 -10.20 -0.10
N ASN A 22 8.16 -10.47 -0.30
CA ASN A 22 9.06 -10.82 0.79
C ASN A 22 9.48 -9.60 1.61
N ALA A 23 9.65 -8.43 0.97
CA ALA A 23 9.91 -7.19 1.69
C ALA A 23 8.76 -6.83 2.65
N ILE A 24 7.50 -6.93 2.21
CA ILE A 24 6.33 -6.69 3.08
C ILE A 24 6.28 -7.69 4.25
N ARG A 25 6.57 -8.98 4.01
CA ARG A 25 6.63 -9.98 5.08
C ARG A 25 7.71 -9.64 6.12
N PHE A 26 8.88 -9.15 5.68
CA PHE A 26 9.94 -8.69 6.57
C PHE A 26 9.48 -7.52 7.43
N PHE A 27 8.85 -6.48 6.85
CA PHE A 27 8.35 -5.34 7.63
C PHE A 27 7.32 -5.74 8.68
N LYS A 28 6.41 -6.66 8.33
CA LYS A 28 5.40 -7.20 9.25
C LYS A 28 5.96 -7.95 10.47
N GLN A 29 7.26 -8.31 10.49
CA GLN A 29 7.89 -8.90 11.67
C GLN A 29 8.16 -7.86 12.77
N PHE A 30 8.36 -6.60 12.40
CA PHE A 30 8.73 -5.51 13.31
C PHE A 30 7.60 -4.51 13.52
N GLU A 31 6.68 -4.42 12.55
CA GLU A 31 5.49 -3.58 12.63
C GLU A 31 4.26 -4.46 12.78
N THR A 32 3.64 -4.39 13.95
CA THR A 32 2.24 -4.76 14.12
C THR A 32 1.44 -3.66 13.43
N GLY A 33 1.15 -3.85 12.14
CA GLY A 33 0.30 -2.92 11.40
C GLY A 33 -0.95 -2.60 12.22
N ASN A 34 -1.38 -1.34 12.19
CA ASN A 34 -2.60 -0.91 12.87
C ASN A 34 -3.76 -0.86 11.87
N GLY A 35 -4.97 -1.08 12.38
CA GLY A 35 -6.18 -1.10 11.57
C GLY A 35 -6.54 -2.49 11.02
N ASP A 36 -7.80 -2.64 10.63
CA ASP A 36 -8.30 -3.84 9.96
C ASP A 36 -8.70 -3.45 8.55
N TYR A 37 -7.72 -3.49 7.63
CA TYR A 37 -7.97 -3.15 6.22
C TYR A 37 -9.10 -3.98 5.61
N THR A 38 -9.34 -5.21 6.10
CA THR A 38 -10.46 -6.01 5.58
C THR A 38 -11.79 -5.36 5.95
N GLN A 39 -11.97 -4.97 7.21
CA GLN A 39 -13.17 -4.25 7.66
C GLN A 39 -13.26 -2.85 7.05
N GLU A 40 -12.17 -2.09 7.04
CA GLU A 40 -12.12 -0.73 6.50
C GLU A 40 -12.43 -0.70 5.00
N ARG A 41 -11.96 -1.70 4.23
CA ARG A 41 -12.23 -1.83 2.79
C ARG A 41 -13.73 -1.88 2.50
N HIS A 42 -14.51 -2.61 3.31
CA HIS A 42 -15.95 -2.73 3.12
C HIS A 42 -16.70 -1.40 3.25
N GLN A 43 -16.16 -0.42 3.99
CA GLN A 43 -16.81 0.88 4.20
C GLN A 43 -16.90 1.74 2.93
N TRP A 44 -15.99 1.54 1.97
CA TRP A 44 -15.91 2.38 0.76
C TRP A 44 -15.94 1.56 -0.54
N LEU A 45 -15.39 0.33 -0.54
CA LEU A 45 -15.30 -0.46 -1.77
C LEU A 45 -16.66 -1.03 -2.17
N ASP A 46 -17.47 -1.45 -1.20
CA ASP A 46 -18.77 -2.09 -1.47
C ASP A 46 -19.78 -1.11 -2.09
N SER A 47 -19.62 0.19 -1.83
CA SER A 47 -20.40 1.26 -2.46
C SER A 47 -19.88 1.69 -3.82
N LEU A 48 -18.69 1.27 -4.22
CA LEU A 48 -18.03 1.75 -5.44
C LEU A 48 -18.42 0.88 -6.65
N SER A 49 -19.04 1.50 -7.64
CA SER A 49 -19.41 0.85 -8.89
C SER A 49 -18.23 0.78 -9.87
N LEU A 50 -18.28 -0.20 -10.79
CA LEU A 50 -17.28 -0.31 -11.86
C LEU A 50 -17.27 0.92 -12.77
N ASP A 51 -18.42 1.55 -13.00
CA ASP A 51 -18.53 2.76 -13.80
C ASP A 51 -17.79 3.94 -13.15
N GLU A 52 -17.90 4.10 -11.83
CA GLU A 52 -17.15 5.12 -11.08
C GLU A 52 -15.64 4.87 -11.13
N ILE A 53 -15.21 3.61 -11.01
CA ILE A 53 -13.80 3.23 -11.15
C ILE A 53 -13.29 3.59 -12.55
N TRP A 54 -14.06 3.27 -13.58
CA TRP A 54 -13.68 3.54 -14.96
C TRP A 54 -13.57 5.05 -15.25
N ALA A 55 -14.54 5.84 -14.77
CA ALA A 55 -14.52 7.29 -14.89
C ALA A 55 -13.27 7.92 -14.23
N ASP A 56 -12.87 7.44 -13.05
CA ASP A 56 -11.69 7.95 -12.34
C ASP A 56 -10.38 7.61 -13.08
N ILE A 57 -10.29 6.43 -13.70
CA ILE A 57 -9.15 6.04 -14.55
C ILE A 57 -9.03 6.98 -15.76
N GLN A 58 -10.13 7.24 -16.46
CA GLN A 58 -10.10 8.12 -17.64
C GLN A 58 -9.65 9.54 -17.30
N LYS A 59 -10.14 10.08 -16.17
CA LYS A 59 -9.76 11.42 -15.68
C LYS A 59 -8.27 11.55 -15.33
N ARG A 60 -7.60 10.46 -14.93
CA ARG A 60 -6.16 10.47 -14.61
C ARG A 60 -5.26 10.34 -15.84
N GLN A 61 -5.82 9.92 -16.97
CA GLN A 61 -5.10 9.77 -18.24
C GLN A 61 -5.19 11.01 -19.14
N SER A 62 -6.10 11.95 -18.83
CA SER A 62 -6.21 13.28 -19.45
C SER A 62 -5.31 14.31 -18.79
#